data_AF-F3FTW3-F1
#
_entry.id   AF-F3FTW3-F1
#
_cell.length_a   1.000
_cell.length_b   1.000
_cell.length_c   1.000
_cell.angle_alpha   90.00
_cell.angle_beta   90.00
_cell.angle_gamma   90.00
#
_symmetry.space_group_name_H-M   'P 1'
#
loop_
_entity.id
_entity.type
_entity.pdbx_description
1 polymer ?
#
loop_
_entity_poly.entity_id
_entity_poly.type
_entity_poly.pdbx_seq_one_letter_code
_entity_poly.pdbx_strand_id
1 'polypeptide(L)'
;AGRSNTGLGRVWLWLSEKLARDAQAAQLAPALVLLLQRQRLNRWALGLVVHSLWLLALLTALMLLLMLMATRRYGFVWETTILSSDTFVSLTQTLSTIPAWLGFSVPDETMIRASGNGALSIENARQAWAAWLVGVLLVYGIVPRLLLAGFCLWRWKQGRAALRLDLDLPEYLELRERLMPSSERLGVNDAEPAALHQVQSGAGATESNGALLVAIELDDQQIWP
;
A
#
# COMPACT_ATOMS: atom_id res chain seq x y z
N ALA A 1 -34.96 -19.02 22.49
CA ALA A 1 -34.30 -19.26 21.19
C ALA A 1 -33.29 -18.14 20.95
N GLY A 2 -31.98 -18.40 20.96
CA GLY A 2 -30.98 -17.33 20.84
C GLY A 2 -29.57 -17.89 20.76
N ARG A 3 -29.08 -18.15 19.54
CA ARG A 3 -27.73 -18.66 19.28
C ARG A 3 -27.35 -18.46 17.80
N SER A 4 -27.24 -17.21 17.34
CA SER A 4 -26.69 -16.94 16.00
C SER A 4 -26.13 -15.53 15.75
N ASN A 5 -25.77 -14.75 16.80
CA ASN A 5 -25.22 -13.39 16.58
C ASN A 5 -23.95 -13.06 17.39
N THR A 6 -23.34 -14.03 18.06
CA THR A 6 -22.16 -13.80 18.93
C THR A 6 -20.82 -13.77 18.17
N GLY A 7 -20.79 -14.22 16.92
CA GLY A 7 -19.59 -14.22 16.07
C GLY A 7 -19.32 -12.85 15.46
N LEU A 8 -20.32 -12.30 14.76
CA LEU A 8 -20.23 -10.98 14.13
C LEU A 8 -20.06 -9.87 15.17
N GLY A 9 -20.77 -9.93 16.29
CA GLY A 9 -20.59 -8.97 17.39
C GLY A 9 -19.18 -8.99 17.99
N ARG A 10 -18.56 -10.17 18.15
CA ARG A 10 -17.17 -10.29 18.62
C ARG A 10 -16.15 -9.87 17.58
N VAL A 11 -16.37 -10.18 16.31
CA VAL A 11 -15.50 -9.70 15.22
C VAL A 11 -15.60 -8.18 15.09
N TRP A 12 -16.80 -7.62 15.19
CA TRP A 12 -17.04 -6.18 15.17
C TRP A 12 -16.42 -5.46 16.37
N LEU A 13 -16.60 -6.00 17.57
CA LEU A 13 -15.95 -5.46 18.77
C LEU A 13 -14.44 -5.61 18.70
N TRP A 14 -13.91 -6.74 18.21
CA TRP A 14 -12.47 -6.92 18.01
C TRP A 14 -11.90 -5.95 16.98
N LEU A 15 -12.61 -5.72 15.86
CA LEU A 15 -12.24 -4.71 14.86
C LEU A 15 -12.28 -3.30 15.46
N SER A 16 -13.33 -2.98 16.23
CA SER A 16 -13.52 -1.69 16.88
C SER A 16 -12.46 -1.45 17.96
N GLU A 17 -12.14 -2.44 18.79
CA GLU A 17 -11.15 -2.35 19.87
C GLU A 17 -9.72 -2.23 19.30
N LYS A 18 -9.46 -2.92 18.18
CA LYS A 18 -8.20 -2.77 17.43
C LYS A 18 -8.08 -1.40 16.74
N LEU A 19 -9.21 -0.80 16.35
CA LEU A 19 -9.27 0.55 15.77
C LEU A 19 -9.34 1.66 16.85
N ALA A 20 -9.78 1.36 18.07
CA ALA A 20 -9.97 2.30 19.18
C ALA A 20 -8.75 2.39 20.11
N ARG A 21 -7.92 1.33 20.19
CA ARG A 21 -6.55 1.43 20.74
C ARG A 21 -5.70 2.49 20.03
N ASP A 22 -6.13 2.86 18.83
CA ASP A 22 -5.55 3.87 17.96
C ASP A 22 -5.96 5.32 18.31
N ALA A 23 -6.49 5.62 19.50
CA ALA A 23 -6.81 7.01 19.88
C ALA A 23 -5.56 7.90 20.06
N GLN A 24 -4.43 7.37 20.55
CA GLN A 24 -3.12 8.05 20.45
C GLN A 24 -2.51 7.95 19.04
N ALA A 25 -2.96 6.98 18.24
CA ALA A 25 -2.59 6.83 16.84
C ALA A 25 -3.51 7.59 15.87
N ALA A 26 -4.52 8.29 16.38
CA ALA A 26 -5.40 9.12 15.58
C ALA A 26 -4.60 10.24 14.90
N GLN A 27 -3.46 10.61 15.48
CA GLN A 27 -2.45 11.50 14.90
C GLN A 27 -1.41 10.75 14.05
N LEU A 28 -1.22 9.44 14.24
CA LEU A 28 -0.31 8.61 13.44
C LEU A 28 -0.84 8.38 12.01
N ALA A 29 -2.14 8.16 11.84
CA ALA A 29 -2.73 8.02 10.50
C ALA A 29 -2.50 9.24 9.60
N PRO A 30 -2.82 10.48 10.01
CA PRO A 30 -2.53 11.67 9.20
C PRO A 30 -1.02 11.93 9.05
N ALA A 31 -0.21 11.68 10.08
CA ALA A 31 1.25 11.80 9.97
C ALA A 31 1.83 10.81 8.94
N LEU A 32 1.36 9.55 8.93
CA LEU A 32 1.73 8.54 7.96
C LEU A 32 1.32 8.95 6.54
N VAL A 33 0.10 9.47 6.37
CA VAL A 33 -0.40 9.95 5.09
C VAL A 33 0.47 11.10 4.57
N LEU A 34 0.83 12.08 5.41
CA LEU A 34 1.69 13.21 5.02
C LEU A 34 3.11 12.73 4.65
N LEU A 35 3.70 11.84 5.45
CA LEU A 35 5.02 11.27 5.20
C LEU A 35 5.07 10.45 3.90
N LEU A 36 4.01 9.67 3.62
CA LEU A 36 3.87 8.96 2.35
C LEU A 36 3.54 9.90 1.17
N GLN A 37 2.83 11.01 1.40
CA GLN A 37 2.57 12.04 0.38
C GLN A 37 3.85 12.74 -0.05
N ARG A 38 4.73 13.13 0.90
CA ARG A 38 6.03 13.75 0.62
C ARG A 38 6.84 12.92 -0.37
N GLN A 39 6.82 11.60 -0.22
CA GLN A 39 7.54 10.64 -1.07
C GLN A 39 6.67 10.07 -2.22
N ARG A 40 5.47 10.62 -2.48
CA ARG A 40 4.52 10.18 -3.53
C ARG A 40 4.13 8.69 -3.46
N LEU A 41 4.27 8.04 -2.30
CA LEU A 41 3.97 6.62 -2.09
C LEU A 41 2.47 6.28 -2.05
N ASN A 42 1.61 7.24 -1.69
CA ASN A 42 0.16 7.00 -1.57
C ASN A 42 -0.47 6.42 -2.82
N ARG A 43 -0.03 6.84 -4.02
CA ARG A 43 -0.54 6.31 -5.30
C ARG A 43 -0.30 4.81 -5.44
N TRP A 44 0.82 4.32 -4.92
CA TRP A 44 1.23 2.92 -5.02
C TRP A 44 0.50 2.06 -3.98
N ALA A 45 0.28 2.59 -2.77
CA ALA A 45 -0.57 1.94 -1.76
C ALA A 45 -2.02 1.81 -2.25
N LEU A 46 -2.62 2.91 -2.70
CA LEU A 46 -3.99 2.90 -3.22
C LEU A 46 -4.10 2.00 -4.46
N GLY A 47 -3.14 2.09 -5.38
CA GLY A 47 -3.07 1.19 -6.54
C GLY A 47 -3.03 -0.28 -6.12
N LEU A 48 -2.17 -0.64 -5.15
CA LEU A 48 -2.08 -2.01 -4.63
C LEU A 48 -3.42 -2.47 -4.02
N VAL A 49 -4.07 -1.64 -3.21
CA VAL A 49 -5.37 -1.97 -2.60
C VAL A 49 -6.43 -2.20 -3.67
N VAL A 50 -6.57 -1.27 -4.62
CA VAL A 50 -7.56 -1.35 -5.69
C VAL A 50 -7.32 -2.59 -6.56
N HIS A 51 -6.08 -2.81 -7.02
CA HIS A 51 -5.76 -3.97 -7.85
C HIS A 51 -5.95 -5.30 -7.10
N SER A 52 -5.61 -5.35 -5.81
CA SER A 52 -5.81 -6.55 -4.98
C SER A 52 -7.29 -6.85 -4.76
N LEU A 53 -8.11 -5.82 -4.54
CA LEU A 53 -9.57 -5.97 -4.40
C LEU A 53 -10.20 -6.53 -5.68
N TRP A 54 -9.85 -5.95 -6.84
CA TRP A 54 -10.33 -6.44 -8.13
C TRP A 54 -9.83 -7.85 -8.43
N LEU A 55 -8.59 -8.16 -8.09
CA LEU A 55 -8.04 -9.51 -8.23
C LEU A 55 -8.83 -10.50 -7.37
N LEU A 56 -9.15 -10.16 -6.12
CA LEU A 56 -9.96 -10.99 -5.23
C LEU A 56 -11.37 -11.21 -5.80
N ALA A 57 -12.00 -10.15 -6.31
CA ALA A 57 -13.31 -10.24 -6.97
C ALA A 57 -13.27 -11.18 -8.19
N LEU A 58 -12.26 -11.06 -9.04
CA LEU A 58 -12.07 -11.92 -10.21
C LEU A 58 -11.76 -13.37 -9.83
N LEU A 59 -10.96 -13.61 -8.79
CA LEU A 59 -10.68 -14.95 -8.28
C LEU A 59 -11.95 -15.59 -7.69
N THR A 60 -12.76 -14.79 -7.00
CA THR A 60 -14.06 -15.25 -6.48
C THR A 60 -15.01 -15.59 -7.64
N ALA A 61 -15.09 -14.73 -8.65
CA ALA A 61 -15.87 -14.99 -9.85
C ALA A 61 -15.38 -16.25 -10.60
N LEU A 62 -14.06 -16.46 -10.69
CA LEU A 62 -13.47 -17.66 -11.26
C LEU A 62 -13.87 -18.91 -10.46
N MET A 63 -13.76 -18.88 -9.13
CA MET A 63 -14.19 -19.99 -8.27
C MET A 63 -15.68 -20.31 -8.44
N LEU A 64 -16.54 -19.28 -8.46
CA LEU A 64 -17.97 -19.45 -8.70
C LEU A 64 -18.24 -20.03 -10.08
N LEU A 65 -17.57 -19.53 -11.12
CA LEU A 65 -17.69 -20.05 -12.49
C LEU A 65 -17.32 -21.54 -12.54
N LEU A 66 -16.19 -21.92 -11.95
CA LEU A 66 -15.77 -23.32 -11.87
C LEU A 66 -16.76 -24.17 -11.07
N MET A 67 -17.24 -23.69 -9.93
CA MET A 67 -18.22 -24.39 -9.09
C MET A 67 -19.55 -24.61 -9.83
N LEU A 68 -20.04 -23.58 -10.54
CA LEU A 68 -21.23 -23.67 -11.36
C LEU A 68 -21.03 -24.70 -12.49
N MET A 69 -19.94 -24.61 -13.24
CA MET A 69 -19.64 -25.55 -14.33
C MET A 69 -19.45 -27.00 -13.85
N ALA A 70 -18.98 -27.20 -12.61
CA ALA A 70 -18.84 -28.51 -11.99
C ALA A 70 -20.17 -29.10 -11.49
N THR A 71 -21.10 -28.26 -11.01
CA THR A 71 -22.37 -28.72 -10.42
C THR A 71 -23.53 -28.75 -11.39
N ARG A 72 -23.49 -28.00 -12.50
CA ARG A 72 -24.58 -27.97 -13.47
C ARG A 72 -24.09 -28.11 -14.91
N ARG A 73 -24.95 -28.70 -15.75
CA ARG A 73 -24.80 -28.70 -17.20
C ARG A 73 -25.27 -27.36 -17.76
N TYR A 74 -24.33 -26.48 -18.07
CA TYR A 74 -24.61 -25.26 -18.81
C TYR A 74 -24.42 -25.50 -20.31
N GLY A 75 -25.47 -25.21 -21.08
CA GLY A 75 -25.38 -25.09 -22.53
C GLY A 75 -25.04 -23.64 -22.88
N PHE A 76 -24.06 -23.46 -23.77
CA PHE A 76 -23.68 -22.14 -24.26
C PHE A 76 -24.43 -21.84 -25.56
N VAL A 77 -25.63 -21.27 -25.45
CA VAL A 77 -26.41 -20.85 -26.63
C VAL A 77 -26.27 -19.34 -26.77
N TRP A 78 -25.86 -18.89 -27.95
CA TRP A 78 -25.64 -17.47 -28.23
C TRP A 78 -26.67 -16.99 -29.25
N GLU A 79 -27.71 -16.31 -28.77
CA GLU A 79 -28.75 -15.72 -29.62
C GLU A 79 -28.40 -14.24 -29.90
N THR A 80 -27.79 -13.95 -31.05
CA THR A 80 -27.57 -12.56 -31.48
C THR A 80 -28.65 -12.07 -32.41
N THR A 81 -29.35 -11.01 -31.99
CA THR A 81 -30.28 -10.28 -32.88
C THR A 81 -29.54 -9.29 -33.79
N ILE A 82 -28.38 -8.77 -33.36
CA ILE A 82 -27.65 -7.68 -34.04
C ILE A 82 -26.38 -8.17 -34.76
N LEU A 83 -25.70 -9.17 -34.20
CA LEU A 83 -24.44 -9.69 -34.75
C LEU A 83 -24.69 -10.88 -35.67
N SER A 84 -24.10 -10.85 -36.88
CA SER A 84 -24.04 -12.02 -37.74
C SER A 84 -23.16 -13.11 -37.11
N SER A 85 -23.44 -14.37 -37.42
CA SER A 85 -22.68 -15.52 -36.91
C SER A 85 -21.19 -15.43 -37.24
N ASP A 86 -20.81 -14.90 -38.41
CA ASP A 86 -19.42 -14.73 -38.80
C ASP A 86 -18.69 -13.67 -37.95
N THR A 87 -19.39 -12.60 -37.55
CA THR A 87 -18.82 -11.59 -36.65
C THR A 87 -18.51 -12.19 -35.28
N PHE A 88 -19.38 -13.06 -34.77
CA PHE A 88 -19.15 -13.74 -33.50
C PHE A 88 -17.98 -14.73 -33.55
N VAL A 89 -17.84 -15.46 -34.66
CA VAL A 89 -16.67 -16.34 -34.90
C VAL A 89 -15.38 -15.52 -34.87
N SER A 90 -15.34 -14.42 -35.63
CA SER A 90 -14.16 -13.55 -35.69
C SER A 90 -13.81 -12.94 -34.33
N LEU A 91 -14.79 -12.46 -33.57
CA LEU A 91 -14.58 -11.93 -32.21
C LEU A 91 -14.05 -13.00 -31.24
N THR A 92 -14.63 -14.19 -31.29
CA THR A 92 -14.19 -15.31 -30.44
C THR A 92 -12.76 -15.72 -30.79
N GLN A 93 -12.43 -15.85 -32.07
CA GLN A 93 -11.08 -16.18 -32.53
C GLN A 93 -10.06 -15.11 -32.15
N THR A 94 -10.38 -13.83 -32.35
CA THR A 94 -9.48 -12.71 -32.00
C THR A 94 -9.21 -12.68 -30.49
N LEU A 95 -10.23 -12.85 -29.65
CA LEU A 95 -10.08 -12.98 -28.20
C LEU A 95 -9.36 -14.27 -27.77
N SER A 96 -9.36 -15.29 -28.62
CA SER A 96 -8.71 -16.57 -28.33
C SER A 96 -7.21 -16.59 -28.64
N THR A 97 -6.70 -15.63 -29.41
CA THR A 97 -5.29 -15.60 -29.84
C THR A 97 -4.31 -15.71 -28.66
N ILE A 98 -4.47 -14.87 -27.64
CA ILE A 98 -3.57 -14.84 -26.47
C ILE A 98 -3.79 -16.08 -25.56
N PRO A 99 -5.04 -16.46 -25.21
CA PRO A 99 -5.27 -17.72 -24.48
C PRO A 99 -4.75 -18.97 -25.20
N ALA A 100 -4.85 -19.04 -26.53
CA ALA A 100 -4.35 -20.16 -27.32
C ALA A 100 -2.83 -20.31 -27.19
N TRP A 101 -2.09 -19.20 -27.23
CA TRP A 101 -0.64 -19.20 -27.02
C TRP A 101 -0.24 -19.70 -25.63
N LEU A 102 -1.12 -19.52 -24.65
CA LEU A 102 -0.94 -20.02 -23.27
C LEU A 102 -1.42 -21.47 -23.09
N GLY A 103 -1.90 -22.12 -24.16
CA GLY A 103 -2.30 -23.52 -24.15
C GLY A 103 -3.75 -23.79 -23.72
N PHE A 104 -4.61 -22.76 -23.65
CA PHE A 104 -6.03 -22.97 -23.39
C PHE A 104 -6.75 -23.52 -24.62
N SER A 105 -7.67 -24.46 -24.40
CA SER A 105 -8.53 -25.00 -25.47
C SER A 105 -9.44 -23.91 -26.01
N VAL A 106 -9.45 -23.75 -27.33
CA VAL A 106 -10.26 -22.78 -28.05
C VAL A 106 -11.40 -23.51 -28.76
N PRO A 107 -12.63 -22.98 -28.75
CA PRO A 107 -13.73 -23.58 -29.50
C PRO A 107 -13.46 -23.46 -31.00
N ASP A 108 -13.61 -24.55 -31.75
CA ASP A 108 -13.45 -24.53 -33.21
C ASP A 108 -14.58 -23.75 -33.90
N GLU A 109 -14.37 -23.26 -35.12
CA GLU A 109 -15.36 -22.48 -35.86
C GLU A 109 -16.70 -23.20 -36.01
N THR A 110 -16.63 -24.50 -36.26
CA THR A 110 -17.80 -25.38 -36.38
C THR A 110 -18.62 -25.40 -35.08
N MET A 111 -17.94 -25.40 -33.93
CA MET A 111 -18.53 -25.37 -32.60
C MET A 111 -19.11 -24.00 -32.25
N ILE A 112 -18.45 -22.93 -32.71
CA ILE A 112 -18.94 -21.55 -32.54
C ILE A 112 -20.21 -21.32 -33.36
N ARG A 113 -20.24 -21.78 -34.62
CA ARG A 113 -21.45 -21.70 -35.46
C ARG A 113 -22.60 -22.57 -34.92
N ALA A 114 -22.30 -23.77 -34.41
CA ALA A 114 -23.31 -24.67 -33.82
C ALA A 114 -23.95 -24.08 -32.54
N SER A 115 -23.21 -23.30 -31.76
CA SER A 115 -23.71 -22.57 -30.59
C SER A 115 -24.81 -21.55 -30.94
N GLY A 116 -24.74 -20.92 -32.12
CA GLY A 116 -25.77 -20.00 -32.61
C GLY A 116 -27.05 -20.70 -33.10
N ASN A 117 -26.96 -21.98 -33.49
CA ASN A 117 -28.09 -22.74 -34.02
C ASN A 117 -28.80 -23.59 -32.95
N GLY A 118 -28.51 -23.37 -31.66
CA GLY A 118 -29.14 -24.10 -30.54
C GLY A 118 -28.69 -25.56 -30.39
N ALA A 119 -27.74 -26.03 -31.21
CA ALA A 119 -27.30 -27.41 -31.23
C ALA A 119 -25.96 -27.59 -30.48
N LEU A 120 -26.00 -27.58 -29.15
CA LEU A 120 -24.88 -28.03 -28.32
C LEU A 120 -25.30 -29.22 -27.45
N SER A 121 -25.43 -30.38 -28.06
CA SER A 121 -25.59 -31.67 -27.37
C SER A 121 -24.29 -32.47 -27.25
N ILE A 122 -23.14 -31.91 -27.67
CA ILE A 122 -21.85 -32.60 -27.64
C ILE A 122 -21.09 -32.16 -26.37
N GLU A 123 -20.86 -33.09 -25.44
CA GLU A 123 -20.13 -32.89 -24.18
C GLU A 123 -18.74 -32.25 -24.39
N ASN A 124 -18.06 -32.61 -25.48
CA ASN A 124 -16.76 -32.05 -25.87
C ASN A 124 -16.85 -30.54 -26.16
N ALA A 125 -17.96 -30.08 -26.75
CA ALA A 125 -18.13 -28.67 -27.05
C ALA A 125 -18.32 -27.81 -25.80
N ARG A 126 -19.02 -28.35 -24.80
CA ARG A 126 -19.21 -27.71 -23.50
C ARG A 126 -17.89 -27.51 -22.75
N GLN A 127 -17.02 -28.53 -22.77
CA GLN A 127 -15.71 -28.46 -22.13
C GLN A 127 -14.81 -27.41 -22.79
N ALA A 128 -14.81 -27.33 -24.12
CA ALA A 128 -14.04 -26.31 -24.85
C ALA A 128 -14.51 -24.88 -24.50
N TRP A 129 -15.83 -24.65 -24.44
CA TRP A 129 -16.38 -23.35 -24.03
C TRP A 129 -16.05 -22.98 -22.58
N ALA A 130 -16.13 -23.94 -21.67
CA ALA A 130 -15.76 -23.72 -20.28
C ALA A 130 -14.26 -23.40 -20.13
N ALA A 131 -13.40 -24.17 -20.80
CA ALA A 131 -11.95 -23.94 -20.82
C ALA A 131 -11.60 -22.57 -21.44
N TRP A 132 -12.31 -22.19 -22.51
CA TRP A 132 -12.17 -20.89 -23.15
C TRP A 132 -12.55 -19.73 -22.23
N LEU A 133 -13.71 -19.78 -21.56
CA LEU A 133 -14.14 -18.74 -20.62
C LEU A 133 -13.16 -18.59 -19.46
N VAL A 134 -12.68 -19.72 -18.90
CA VAL A 134 -11.65 -19.72 -17.87
C VAL A 134 -10.36 -19.08 -18.38
N GLY A 135 -9.93 -19.45 -19.59
CA GLY A 135 -8.75 -18.88 -20.25
C GLY A 135 -8.87 -17.37 -20.45
N VAL A 136 -9.96 -16.89 -21.03
CA VAL A 136 -10.21 -15.45 -21.25
C VAL A 136 -10.23 -14.68 -19.92
N LEU A 137 -10.93 -15.19 -18.91
CA LEU A 137 -10.99 -14.56 -17.58
C LEU A 137 -9.59 -14.49 -16.91
N LEU A 138 -8.80 -15.56 -17.04
CA LEU A 138 -7.44 -15.58 -16.52
C LEU A 138 -6.53 -14.59 -17.24
N VAL A 139 -6.50 -14.65 -18.56
CA VAL A 139 -5.57 -13.90 -19.41
C VAL A 139 -5.89 -12.41 -19.43
N TYR A 140 -7.15 -12.04 -19.60
CA TYR A 140 -7.55 -10.64 -19.73
C TYR A 140 -8.04 -10.01 -18.42
N GLY A 141 -8.38 -10.82 -17.42
CA GLY A 141 -8.81 -10.34 -16.10
C GLY A 141 -7.71 -10.44 -15.06
N ILE A 142 -7.34 -11.68 -14.70
CA ILE A 142 -6.50 -11.97 -13.52
C ILE A 142 -5.05 -11.56 -13.74
N VAL A 143 -4.43 -12.00 -14.84
CA VAL A 143 -3.02 -11.71 -15.17
C VAL A 143 -2.70 -10.22 -15.15
N PRO A 144 -3.41 -9.33 -15.88
CA PRO A 144 -3.08 -7.91 -15.87
C PRO A 144 -3.24 -7.27 -14.50
N ARG A 145 -4.26 -7.68 -13.72
CA ARG A 145 -4.45 -7.16 -12.35
C ARG A 145 -3.34 -7.62 -11.41
N LEU A 146 -2.89 -8.86 -11.54
CA LEU A 146 -1.78 -9.41 -10.76
C LEU A 146 -0.46 -8.70 -11.10
N LEU A 147 -0.20 -8.45 -12.39
CA LEU A 147 0.98 -7.69 -12.82
C LEU A 147 0.98 -6.27 -12.27
N LEU A 148 -0.16 -5.56 -12.35
CA LEU A 148 -0.28 -4.21 -11.82
C LEU A 148 -0.16 -4.18 -10.29
N ALA A 149 -0.77 -5.13 -9.58
CA ALA A 149 -0.61 -5.27 -8.14
C ALA A 149 0.87 -5.53 -7.76
N GLY A 150 1.55 -6.43 -8.47
CA GLY A 150 2.98 -6.71 -8.28
C GLY A 150 3.86 -5.50 -8.53
N PHE A 151 3.58 -4.74 -9.60
CA PHE A 151 4.27 -3.50 -9.92
C PHE A 151 4.08 -2.42 -8.83
N CYS A 152 2.83 -2.23 -8.36
CA CYS A 152 2.53 -1.33 -7.24
C CYS A 152 3.27 -1.75 -5.96
N LEU A 153 3.29 -3.06 -5.66
CA LEU A 153 4.01 -3.59 -4.50
C LEU A 153 5.51 -3.37 -4.60
N TRP A 154 6.10 -3.58 -5.77
CA TRP A 154 7.53 -3.36 -6.01
C TRP A 154 7.92 -1.89 -5.83
N ARG A 155 7.13 -0.96 -6.40
CA ARG A 155 7.33 0.49 -6.21
C ARG A 155 7.14 0.91 -4.75
N TRP A 156 6.17 0.32 -4.06
CA TRP A 156 5.95 0.55 -2.63
C TRP A 156 7.15 0.08 -1.79
N LYS A 157 7.68 -1.13 -2.04
CA LYS A 157 8.86 -1.66 -1.33
C LYS A 157 10.09 -0.77 -1.53
N GLN A 158 10.34 -0.31 -2.75
CA GLN A 158 11.44 0.60 -3.04
C GLN A 158 11.27 1.97 -2.35
N GLY A 159 10.09 2.58 -2.46
CA GLY A 159 9.83 3.86 -1.80
C GLY A 159 9.92 3.75 -0.27
N ARG A 160 9.53 2.61 0.30
CA ARG A 160 9.70 2.32 1.73
C ARG A 160 11.15 2.17 2.17
N ALA A 161 12.02 1.64 1.30
CA ALA A 161 13.46 1.58 1.60
C ALA A 161 14.12 2.97 1.49
N ALA A 162 13.59 3.86 0.65
CA ALA A 162 14.05 5.23 0.49
C ALA A 162 13.52 6.21 1.56
N LEU A 163 12.62 5.74 2.44
CA LEU A 163 12.07 6.52 3.54
C LEU A 163 13.14 6.72 4.62
N ARG A 164 13.85 7.84 4.53
CA ARG A 164 14.74 8.35 5.57
C ARG A 164 14.07 9.53 6.26
N LEU A 165 14.21 9.57 7.59
CA LEU A 165 13.83 10.75 8.36
C LEU A 165 14.92 11.81 8.13
N ASP A 166 14.54 12.93 7.52
CA ASP A 166 15.45 14.04 7.28
C ASP A 166 15.53 14.89 8.54
N LEU A 167 16.53 14.63 9.37
CA LEU A 167 16.75 15.30 10.65
C LEU A 167 17.30 16.73 10.48
N ASP A 168 17.68 17.12 9.27
CA ASP A 168 18.23 18.45 8.97
C ASP A 168 17.13 19.48 8.66
N LEU A 169 15.86 19.06 8.62
CA LEU A 169 14.74 19.99 8.47
C LEU A 169 14.63 20.90 9.71
N PRO A 170 14.46 22.23 9.52
CA PRO A 170 14.42 23.20 10.62
C PRO A 170 13.27 22.93 11.62
N GLU A 171 12.21 22.25 11.17
CA GLU A 171 11.10 21.76 12.02
C GLU A 171 11.57 20.83 13.16
N TYR A 172 12.68 20.10 12.97
CA TYR A 172 13.22 19.19 13.99
C TYR A 172 14.16 19.86 14.99
N LEU A 173 14.59 21.11 14.75
CA LEU A 173 15.49 21.84 15.65
C LEU A 173 14.80 22.18 16.98
N GLU A 174 13.55 22.64 16.93
CA GLU A 174 12.76 22.94 18.12
C GLU A 174 12.46 21.65 18.92
N LEU A 175 12.22 20.55 18.21
CA LEU A 175 11.99 19.24 18.84
C LEU A 175 13.27 18.69 19.49
N ARG A 176 14.43 18.91 18.86
CA ARG A 176 15.75 18.53 19.39
C ARG A 176 16.04 19.26 20.69
N GLU A 177 15.75 20.55 20.77
CA GLU A 177 15.98 21.36 21.98
C GLU A 177 15.06 20.92 23.14
N ARG A 178 13.83 20.45 22.84
CA ARG A 178 12.91 19.92 23.84
C ARG A 178 13.21 18.49 24.30
N LEU A 179 13.72 17.64 23.41
CA LEU A 179 14.02 16.24 23.70
C LEU A 179 15.44 16.01 24.21
N MET A 180 16.39 16.86 23.82
CA MET A 180 17.79 16.85 24.25
C MET A 180 18.21 18.30 24.61
N PRO A 181 17.67 18.87 25.70
CA PRO A 181 18.12 20.17 26.18
C PRO A 181 19.63 20.11 26.47
N SER A 182 20.37 21.10 25.98
CA SER A 182 21.83 21.18 26.16
C SER A 182 22.25 21.35 27.63
N SER A 183 21.31 21.71 28.50
CA SER A 183 21.52 21.75 29.96
C SER A 183 20.25 21.34 30.69
N GLU A 184 20.31 20.31 31.52
CA GLU A 184 19.32 20.10 32.57
C GLU A 184 19.56 21.13 33.68
N ARG A 185 18.53 21.89 34.05
CA ARG A 185 18.55 22.68 35.28
C ARG A 185 18.47 21.68 36.45
N LEU A 186 19.62 21.24 36.95
CA LEU A 186 19.72 20.28 38.05
C LEU A 186 19.18 20.81 39.40
N GLY A 187 18.60 22.02 39.42
CA GLY A 187 18.30 22.74 40.66
C GLY A 187 19.58 23.12 41.39
N VAL A 188 19.42 23.84 42.50
CA VAL A 188 20.53 24.10 43.43
C VAL A 188 20.63 22.88 44.33
N ASN A 189 21.58 21.99 44.05
CA ASN A 189 21.82 20.77 44.86
C ASN A 189 22.84 21.03 45.99
N ASP A 190 23.65 22.07 45.84
CA ASP A 190 24.70 22.41 46.80
C ASP A 190 24.26 23.52 47.76
N ALA A 191 24.70 23.41 49.02
CA ALA A 191 24.52 24.46 50.01
C ALA A 191 25.29 25.73 49.60
N GLU A 192 24.70 26.90 49.87
CA GLU A 192 25.30 28.20 49.56
C GLU A 192 26.71 28.31 50.17
N PRO A 193 27.77 28.53 49.36
CA PRO A 193 29.12 28.70 49.88
C PRO A 193 29.22 29.97 50.71
N ALA A 194 29.97 29.93 51.82
CA ALA A 194 30.14 31.06 52.73
C ALA A 194 30.82 32.29 52.10
N ALA A 195 31.48 32.13 50.95
CA ALA A 195 32.03 33.22 50.16
C ALA A 195 31.89 32.90 48.67
N LEU A 196 31.25 33.80 47.92
CA LEU A 196 31.22 33.74 46.46
C LEU A 196 32.51 34.33 45.90
N HIS A 197 33.15 33.64 44.97
CA HIS A 197 34.25 34.22 44.21
C HIS A 197 33.72 35.40 43.38
N GLN A 198 34.04 36.61 43.81
CA GLN A 198 33.75 37.82 43.06
C GLN A 198 34.81 37.93 41.95
N VAL A 199 34.41 37.65 40.71
CA VAL A 199 35.24 37.95 39.54
C VAL A 199 35.37 39.47 39.49
N GLN A 200 36.54 39.98 39.86
CA GLN A 200 36.86 41.38 39.63
C GLN A 200 37.07 41.55 38.13
N SER A 201 36.07 42.08 37.44
CA SER A 201 36.24 42.58 36.09
C SER A 201 37.34 43.62 36.14
N GLY A 202 38.52 43.29 35.62
CA GLY A 202 39.64 44.22 35.54
C GLY A 202 39.15 45.50 34.87
N ALA A 203 39.30 46.63 35.54
CA ALA A 203 38.95 47.95 35.02
C ALA A 203 39.95 48.33 33.91
N GLY A 204 39.82 47.67 32.76
CA GLY A 204 40.52 47.96 31.52
C GLY A 204 39.57 48.59 30.51
N ALA A 205 38.78 49.59 30.93
CA ALA A 205 38.03 50.42 30.00
C ALA A 205 38.98 51.43 29.33
N THR A 206 39.90 50.94 28.51
CA THR A 206 40.47 51.77 27.43
C THR A 206 39.37 51.95 26.40
N GLU A 207 39.04 53.20 26.07
CA GLU A 207 38.06 53.58 25.06
C GLU A 207 38.17 52.69 23.81
N SER A 208 37.23 51.75 23.65
CA SER A 208 37.18 50.90 22.47
C SER A 208 36.24 51.56 21.48
N ASN A 209 36.73 51.77 20.25
CA ASN A 209 35.96 52.33 19.14
C ASN A 209 35.03 51.26 18.53
N GLY A 210 34.20 50.64 19.38
CA GLY A 210 33.21 49.62 19.00
C GLY A 210 33.74 48.19 18.80
N ALA A 211 34.99 47.90 19.17
CA ALA A 211 35.59 46.57 19.04
C ALA A 211 35.83 45.92 20.40
N LEU A 212 35.09 44.85 20.69
CA LEU A 212 35.26 44.01 21.87
C LEU A 212 36.10 42.78 21.52
N LEU A 213 37.28 42.65 22.13
CA LEU A 213 38.04 41.40 22.09
C LEU A 213 37.66 40.55 23.30
N VAL A 214 37.20 39.34 23.04
CA VAL A 214 36.96 38.30 24.06
C VAL A 214 38.00 37.21 23.85
N ALA A 215 38.84 36.99 24.86
CA ALA A 215 39.74 35.85 24.91
C ALA A 215 39.21 34.85 25.94
N ILE A 216 39.18 33.58 25.58
CA ILE A 216 38.86 32.47 26.47
C ILE A 216 40.17 31.72 26.68
N GLU A 217 40.74 31.85 27.87
CA GLU A 217 41.91 31.08 28.27
C GLU A 217 41.41 29.77 28.88
N LEU A 218 41.78 28.64 28.27
CA LEU A 218 41.51 27.32 28.84
C LEU A 218 42.65 26.98 29.80
N ASP A 219 42.30 26.45 30.96
CA ASP A 219 43.26 25.94 31.94
C ASP A 219 43.97 24.70 31.35
N ASP A 220 45.29 24.61 31.59
CA ASP A 220 46.16 23.53 31.11
C ASP A 220 45.77 22.15 31.71
N GLN A 221 44.89 22.13 32.72
CA GLN A 221 44.40 20.92 33.36
C GLN A 221 43.32 20.18 32.55
N GLN A 222 42.73 20.80 31.52
CA GLN A 222 41.70 20.17 30.70
C GLN A 222 42.19 19.90 29.27
N ILE A 223 42.31 18.62 28.92
CA ILE A 223 42.57 18.18 27.55
C ILE A 223 41.32 18.45 26.71
N TRP A 224 41.35 19.54 25.95
CA TRP A 224 40.31 19.92 25.02
C TRP A 224 40.43 19.10 23.71
N PRO A 225 39.31 18.58 23.15
CA PRO A 225 39.32 17.88 21.86
C PRO A 225 39.49 18.80 20.65
#